data_AF-A0A7R9ZIP8-F1
#
_entry.id   AF-A0A7R9ZIP8-F1
#
_cell.length_a   1.000
_cell.length_b   1.000
_cell.length_c   1.000
_cell.angle_alpha   90.00
_cell.angle_beta   90.00
_cell.angle_gamma   90.00
#
_symmetry.space_group_name_H-M   'P 1'
#
loop_
_entity.id
_entity.type
_entity.pdbx_description
1 polymer ?
#
loop_
_entity_poly.entity_id
_entity_poly.type
_entity_poly.pdbx_seq_one_letter_code
_entity_poly.pdbx_strand_id
1 'polypeptide(L)'
;DLPSRYQNHPTAKLSSWCWERRPLETMFKDENTGEVILTRKLCGDGDDNLELLEGLTTNVFVVYKDGRLKTADSQLVLNGYMRHEILRLADHIDMPVDQSPIRLSERGEWKEVFVTSSIRIATSVDTLNTIHGNHHDGSVTVVPLWSQSSEGGDDASFVSKIFDFVNRE
;
A
#
# COMPACT_ATOMS: atom_id res chain seq x y z
N ASP A 1 -7.79 -10.97 -11.45
CA ASP A 1 -8.42 -9.70 -11.89
C ASP A 1 -8.74 -8.80 -10.73
N LEU A 2 -8.68 -7.49 -10.94
CA LEU A 2 -9.04 -6.50 -9.91
C LEU A 2 -10.54 -6.53 -9.63
N PRO A 3 -10.98 -6.26 -8.39
CA PRO A 3 -12.41 -6.26 -8.04
C PRO A 3 -13.24 -5.19 -8.77
N SER A 4 -14.56 -5.41 -8.87
CA SER A 4 -15.49 -4.54 -9.60
C SER A 4 -15.44 -3.07 -9.19
N ARG A 5 -15.26 -2.78 -7.90
CA ARG A 5 -15.06 -1.40 -7.42
C ARG A 5 -13.93 -0.71 -8.18
N TYR A 6 -12.80 -1.39 -8.34
CA TYR A 6 -11.61 -0.85 -8.96
C TYR A 6 -11.79 -0.60 -10.47
N GLN A 7 -12.59 -1.44 -11.13
CA GLN A 7 -12.85 -1.33 -12.56
C GLN A 7 -13.81 -0.19 -12.90
N ASN A 8 -14.77 0.13 -12.02
CA ASN A 8 -15.86 1.05 -12.34
C ASN A 8 -15.77 2.38 -11.57
N HIS A 9 -15.45 2.34 -10.28
CA HIS A 9 -15.50 3.49 -9.38
C HIS A 9 -14.40 3.43 -8.29
N PRO A 10 -13.10 3.42 -8.66
CA PRO A 10 -12.00 3.25 -7.71
C PRO A 10 -11.95 4.36 -6.65
N THR A 11 -12.41 5.56 -6.98
CA THR A 11 -12.41 6.73 -6.10
C THR A 11 -13.63 6.81 -5.16
N ALA A 12 -14.64 5.95 -5.35
CA ALA A 12 -15.89 6.01 -4.61
C ALA A 12 -15.89 5.05 -3.40
N LYS A 13 -16.37 5.56 -2.26
CA LYS A 13 -16.58 4.75 -1.06
C LYS A 13 -17.91 4.00 -1.15
N LEU A 14 -17.94 2.89 -1.87
CA LEU A 14 -19.14 2.07 -2.07
C LEU A 14 -19.40 1.15 -0.88
N SER A 15 -20.67 1.06 -0.45
CA SER A 15 -21.09 0.12 0.61
C SER A 15 -21.01 -1.34 0.15
N SER A 16 -21.16 -1.61 -1.15
CA SER A 16 -21.01 -2.95 -1.74
C SER A 16 -19.63 -3.56 -1.46
N TRP A 17 -18.61 -2.71 -1.33
CA TRP A 17 -17.24 -3.11 -1.03
C TRP A 17 -17.10 -3.92 0.26
N CYS A 18 -17.96 -3.68 1.25
CA CYS A 18 -17.99 -4.45 2.50
C CYS A 18 -18.26 -5.94 2.28
N TRP A 19 -18.93 -6.31 1.18
CA TRP A 19 -19.22 -7.69 0.81
C TRP A 19 -18.18 -8.20 -0.18
N GLU A 20 -17.82 -7.40 -1.17
CA GLU A 20 -16.85 -7.76 -2.22
C GLU A 20 -15.45 -8.08 -1.66
N ARG A 21 -15.01 -7.40 -0.59
CA ARG A 21 -13.69 -7.66 0.00
C ARG A 21 -13.60 -8.92 0.86
N ARG A 22 -14.72 -9.41 1.41
CA ARG A 22 -14.69 -10.53 2.38
C ARG A 22 -14.08 -11.81 1.81
N PRO A 23 -14.42 -12.25 0.58
CA PRO A 23 -13.77 -13.42 0.00
C PRO A 23 -12.25 -13.24 -0.16
N LEU A 24 -11.79 -12.03 -0.47
CA LEU A 24 -10.36 -11.72 -0.61
C LEU A 24 -9.66 -11.78 0.75
N GLU A 25 -10.29 -11.27 1.80
CA GLU A 25 -9.78 -11.38 3.17
C GLU A 25 -9.69 -12.84 3.60
N THR A 26 -10.75 -13.62 3.40
CA THR A 26 -10.74 -15.05 3.72
C THR A 26 -9.68 -15.82 2.94
N MET A 27 -9.41 -15.43 1.70
CA MET A 27 -8.48 -16.15 0.83
C MET A 27 -7.01 -15.78 1.08
N PHE A 28 -6.72 -14.51 1.35
CA PHE A 28 -5.34 -13.99 1.34
C PHE A 28 -4.85 -13.49 2.69
N LYS A 29 -5.74 -13.33 3.68
CA LYS A 29 -5.38 -12.83 5.00
C LYS A 29 -5.30 -13.99 5.99
N ASP A 30 -4.12 -14.59 6.09
CA ASP A 30 -3.79 -15.56 7.13
C ASP A 30 -3.49 -14.88 8.48
N GLU A 31 -3.08 -15.67 9.47
CA GLU A 31 -2.77 -15.20 10.83
C GLU A 31 -1.58 -14.21 10.90
N ASN A 32 -0.71 -14.20 9.88
CA ASN A 32 0.50 -13.37 9.82
C ASN A 32 0.38 -12.22 8.82
N THR A 33 -0.74 -12.13 8.09
CA THR A 33 -0.96 -11.11 7.07
C THR A 33 -1.78 -9.94 7.64
N GLY A 34 -1.14 -8.77 7.79
CA GLY A 34 -1.82 -7.57 8.29
C GLY A 34 -2.77 -6.92 7.27
N GLU A 35 -2.41 -6.96 5.99
CA GLU A 35 -3.13 -6.31 4.90
C GLU A 35 -2.94 -7.06 3.57
N VAL A 36 -3.96 -6.99 2.71
CA VAL A 36 -3.90 -7.52 1.33
C VAL A 36 -3.85 -6.32 0.38
N ILE A 37 -2.74 -6.20 -0.36
CA ILE A 37 -2.54 -5.11 -1.32
C ILE A 37 -3.04 -5.52 -2.71
N LEU A 38 -3.89 -4.68 -3.29
CA LEU A 38 -4.31 -4.81 -4.67
C LEU A 38 -3.18 -4.36 -5.59
N THR A 39 -2.91 -5.17 -6.60
CA THR A 39 -1.88 -4.89 -7.60
C THR A 39 -2.43 -4.99 -9.01
N ARG A 40 -1.83 -4.26 -9.95
CA ARG A 40 -2.11 -4.42 -11.38
C ARG A 40 -0.83 -4.65 -12.15
N LYS A 41 -0.93 -5.43 -13.24
CA LYS A 41 0.17 -5.62 -14.18
C LYS A 41 0.24 -4.42 -15.13
N LEU A 42 1.43 -3.86 -15.32
CA LEU A 42 1.68 -2.76 -16.25
C LEU A 42 1.93 -3.28 -17.68
N CYS A 43 2.93 -4.15 -17.86
CA CYS A 43 3.25 -4.78 -19.13
C CYS A 43 4.14 -6.03 -18.94
N GLY A 44 3.92 -7.08 -19.73
CA GLY A 44 4.74 -8.29 -19.68
C GLY A 44 4.46 -9.22 -18.49
N ASP A 45 5.24 -10.30 -18.41
CA ASP A 45 5.17 -11.29 -17.34
C ASP A 45 6.17 -10.97 -16.22
N GLY A 46 5.92 -11.51 -15.02
CA GLY A 46 6.77 -11.35 -13.84
C GLY A 46 6.34 -10.27 -12.85
N ASP A 47 6.80 -10.43 -11.61
CA ASP A 47 6.40 -9.59 -10.48
C ASP A 47 6.97 -8.17 -10.56
N ASP A 48 8.12 -7.98 -11.20
CA ASP A 48 8.74 -6.66 -11.36
C ASP A 48 7.85 -5.67 -12.15
N ASN A 49 6.88 -6.17 -12.91
CA ASN A 49 5.91 -5.39 -13.67
C ASN A 49 4.60 -5.11 -12.90
N LEU A 50 4.57 -5.41 -11.60
CA LEU A 50 3.44 -5.11 -10.73
C LEU A 50 3.51 -3.67 -10.20
N GLU A 51 2.39 -2.99 -10.32
CA GLU A 51 2.12 -1.73 -9.63
C GLU A 51 1.30 -2.01 -8.37
N LEU A 52 1.74 -1.45 -7.24
CA LEU A 52 0.97 -1.42 -6.00
C LEU A 52 -0.06 -0.29 -6.05
N LEU A 53 -1.28 -0.60 -5.63
CA LEU A 53 -2.40 0.33 -5.65
C LEU A 53 -2.77 0.74 -4.21
N GLU A 54 -3.69 -0.01 -3.60
CA GLU A 54 -4.18 0.22 -2.25
C GLU A 54 -4.49 -1.13 -1.58
N GLY A 55 -4.59 -1.16 -0.25
CA GLY A 55 -5.08 -2.32 0.47
C GLY A 55 -6.59 -2.49 0.36
N LEU A 56 -7.13 -3.59 0.87
CA LEU A 56 -8.58 -3.82 0.85
C LEU A 56 -9.36 -2.76 1.64
N THR A 57 -8.74 -2.13 2.63
CA THR A 57 -9.36 -1.06 3.43
C THR A 57 -8.44 0.12 3.71
N THR A 58 -7.29 0.18 3.05
CA THR A 58 -6.21 1.14 3.33
C THR A 58 -5.61 1.71 2.06
N ASN A 59 -5.03 2.90 2.13
CA ASN A 59 -4.14 3.41 1.08
C ASN A 59 -2.69 3.01 1.39
N VAL A 60 -1.88 2.83 0.33
CA VAL A 60 -0.46 2.45 0.42
C VAL A 60 0.42 3.66 0.16
N PHE A 61 1.51 3.74 0.92
CA PHE A 61 2.56 4.73 0.75
C PHE A 61 3.93 4.07 0.84
N VAL A 62 4.89 4.64 0.11
CA VAL A 62 6.29 4.24 0.12
C VAL A 62 7.17 5.48 0.25
N VAL A 63 8.05 5.49 1.26
CA VAL A 63 9.14 6.45 1.37
C VAL A 63 10.34 5.86 0.66
N TYR A 64 10.91 6.61 -0.27
CA TYR A 64 12.14 6.21 -0.97
C TYR A 64 13.37 6.71 -0.22
N LYS A 65 14.52 6.06 -0.50
CA LYS A 65 15.82 6.43 0.05
C LYS A 65 16.26 7.85 -0.32
N ASP A 66 15.78 8.39 -1.44
CA ASP A 66 16.00 9.78 -1.87
C ASP A 66 15.12 10.82 -1.14
N GLY A 67 14.25 10.38 -0.24
CA GLY A 67 13.41 11.24 0.58
C GLY A 67 12.05 11.60 -0.02
N ARG A 68 11.68 11.09 -1.21
CA ARG A 68 10.32 11.32 -1.77
C ARG A 68 9.30 10.35 -1.17
N LEU A 69 8.06 10.83 -1.05
CA LEU A 69 6.89 10.03 -0.68
C LEU A 69 6.15 9.64 -1.95
N LYS A 70 5.87 8.35 -2.14
CA LYS A 70 5.14 7.84 -3.29
C LYS A 70 3.83 7.17 -2.86
N THR A 71 2.77 7.41 -3.62
CA THR A 71 1.45 6.74 -3.45
C THR A 71 0.79 6.60 -4.81
N ALA A 72 -0.20 5.70 -4.92
CA ALA A 72 -0.95 5.54 -6.16
C ALA A 72 -1.72 6.82 -6.54
N ASP A 73 -1.93 7.00 -7.85
CA ASP A 73 -2.71 8.10 -8.42
C ASP A 73 -4.10 8.19 -7.79
N SER A 74 -4.51 9.40 -7.41
CA SER A 74 -5.83 9.72 -6.84
C SER A 74 -7.03 9.28 -7.68
N GLN A 75 -6.87 9.05 -8.98
CA GLN A 75 -7.91 8.56 -9.90
C GLN A 75 -8.04 7.04 -9.88
N LEU A 76 -7.03 6.36 -9.31
CA LEU A 76 -6.91 4.91 -9.33
C LEU A 76 -7.23 4.28 -7.97
N VAL A 77 -7.30 5.06 -6.90
CA VAL A 77 -7.55 4.55 -5.54
C VAL A 77 -8.53 5.42 -4.78
N LEU A 78 -9.02 4.91 -3.65
CA LEU A 78 -9.89 5.70 -2.78
C LEU A 78 -9.14 6.93 -2.23
N ASN A 79 -9.74 8.11 -2.37
CA ASN A 79 -9.24 9.34 -1.73
C ASN A 79 -9.63 9.39 -0.25
N GLY A 80 -9.05 8.49 0.54
CA GLY A 80 -9.32 8.37 1.97
C GLY A 80 -8.91 9.63 2.75
N TYR A 81 -9.61 9.90 3.86
CA TYR A 81 -9.30 11.04 4.74
C TYR A 81 -7.84 11.03 5.21
N MET A 82 -7.35 9.90 5.72
CA MET A 82 -5.96 9.85 6.19
C MET A 82 -4.93 9.95 5.06
N ARG A 83 -5.26 9.52 3.83
CA ARG A 83 -4.42 9.78 2.66
C ARG A 83 -4.25 11.29 2.46
N HIS A 84 -5.33 12.06 2.58
CA HIS A 84 -5.28 13.52 2.50
C HIS A 84 -4.40 14.13 3.60
N GLU A 85 -4.55 13.70 4.85
CA GLU A 85 -3.72 14.22 5.95
C GLU A 85 -2.23 13.88 5.79
N ILE A 86 -1.89 12.69 5.27
CA ILE A 86 -0.51 12.33 4.95
C ILE A 86 0.06 13.22 3.84
N LEU A 87 -0.72 13.52 2.80
CA LEU A 87 -0.31 14.42 1.74
C LEU A 87 -0.12 15.86 2.26
N ARG A 88 -0.98 16.32 3.18
CA ARG A 88 -0.83 17.62 3.86
C ARG A 88 0.42 17.66 4.73
N LEU A 89 0.72 16.59 5.46
CA LEU A 89 1.97 16.49 6.22
C LEU A 89 3.18 16.57 5.30
N ALA A 90 3.18 15.81 4.19
CA ALA A 90 4.29 15.83 3.24
C ALA A 90 4.55 17.24 2.70
N ASP A 91 3.50 17.96 2.32
CA ASP A 91 3.56 19.37 1.92
C ASP A 91 4.09 20.27 3.06
N HIS A 92 3.60 20.08 4.29
CA HIS A 92 4.00 20.87 5.46
C HIS A 92 5.49 20.75 5.82
N ILE A 93 6.14 19.63 5.51
CA ILE A 93 7.56 19.39 5.79
C ILE A 93 8.43 19.48 4.54
N ASP A 94 7.92 20.04 3.44
CA ASP A 94 8.60 20.16 2.16
C ASP A 94 9.11 18.82 1.59
N MET A 95 8.38 17.72 1.85
CA MET A 95 8.69 16.39 1.33
C MET A 95 8.08 16.22 -0.08
N PRO A 96 8.88 15.92 -1.12
CA PRO A 96 8.37 15.72 -2.47
C PRO A 96 7.40 14.54 -2.54
N VAL A 97 6.23 14.75 -3.17
CA VAL A 97 5.23 13.71 -3.40
C VAL A 97 5.20 13.31 -4.87
N ASP A 98 5.32 12.01 -5.13
CA ASP A 98 5.14 11.40 -6.45
C ASP A 98 3.87 10.52 -6.46
N GLN A 99 2.91 10.84 -7.33
CA GLN A 99 1.68 10.05 -7.50
C GLN A 99 1.72 9.13 -8.74
N SER A 100 2.90 8.87 -9.28
CA SER A 100 3.12 7.89 -10.35
C SER A 100 3.11 6.44 -9.81
N PRO A 101 2.98 5.41 -10.69
CA PRO A 101 2.93 4.01 -10.30
C PRO A 101 4.03 3.59 -9.31
N ILE A 102 3.65 3.00 -8.17
CA ILE A 102 4.59 2.35 -7.25
C ILE A 102 4.96 0.98 -7.84
N ARG A 103 6.12 0.88 -8.49
CA ARG A 103 6.52 -0.36 -9.16
C ARG A 103 7.31 -1.25 -8.24
N LEU A 104 6.99 -2.54 -8.23
CA LEU A 104 7.72 -3.50 -7.40
C LEU A 104 9.19 -3.66 -7.82
N SER A 105 9.51 -3.41 -9.10
CA SER A 105 10.90 -3.33 -9.57
C SER A 105 11.75 -2.27 -8.83
N GLU A 106 11.11 -1.24 -8.25
CA GLU A 106 11.77 -0.14 -7.55
C GLU A 106 12.03 -0.44 -6.06
N ARG A 107 11.70 -1.64 -5.57
CA ARG A 107 11.76 -2.00 -4.14
C ARG A 107 13.13 -1.87 -3.49
N GLY A 108 14.21 -1.94 -4.27
CA GLY A 108 15.57 -1.69 -3.79
C GLY A 108 15.79 -0.24 -3.32
N GLU A 109 14.96 0.69 -3.80
CA GLU A 109 15.00 2.11 -3.46
C GLU A 109 14.07 2.48 -2.31
N TRP A 110 13.29 1.53 -1.79
CA TRP A 110 12.34 1.79 -0.72
C TRP A 110 13.06 1.84 0.63
N LYS A 111 12.78 2.89 1.41
CA LYS A 111 13.23 3.06 2.80
C LYS A 111 12.17 2.55 3.78
N GLU A 112 10.91 2.87 3.53
CA GLU A 112 9.78 2.55 4.41
C GLU A 112 8.53 2.33 3.57
N VAL A 113 7.72 1.34 3.95
CA VAL A 113 6.40 1.10 3.37
C VAL A 113 5.39 1.16 4.50
N PHE A 114 4.25 1.79 4.27
CA PHE A 114 3.18 1.83 5.26
C PHE A 114 1.80 1.93 4.61
N VAL A 115 0.79 1.57 5.39
CA VAL A 115 -0.61 1.65 5.01
C VAL A 115 -1.40 2.56 5.95
N THR A 116 -2.49 3.14 5.46
CA THR A 116 -3.30 4.09 6.23
C THR A 116 -4.80 3.95 5.96
N SER A 117 -5.62 4.25 6.96
CA SER A 117 -7.07 4.44 6.86
C SER A 117 -7.56 5.32 7.99
N SER A 118 -8.81 5.80 7.93
CA SER A 118 -9.42 6.54 9.06
C SER A 118 -9.44 5.81 10.40
N ILE A 119 -9.28 4.48 10.40
CA ILE A 119 -9.25 3.66 11.63
C ILE A 119 -7.80 3.33 12.02
N ARG A 120 -6.94 3.09 11.02
CA ARG A 120 -5.51 2.83 11.18
C ARG A 120 -4.72 4.04 10.66
N ILE A 121 -4.44 5.00 11.54
CA ILE A 121 -3.78 6.28 11.21
C ILE A 121 -2.57 6.05 10.30
N ALA A 122 -1.64 5.22 10.74
CA ALA A 122 -0.55 4.69 9.93
C ALA A 122 -0.09 3.37 10.53
N THR A 123 0.27 2.42 9.67
CA THR A 123 0.81 1.12 10.08
C THR A 123 1.96 0.77 9.16
N SER A 124 3.16 0.65 9.73
CA SER A 124 4.34 0.21 8.99
C SER A 124 4.14 -1.19 8.44
N VAL A 125 4.67 -1.42 7.25
CA VAL A 125 4.73 -2.73 6.61
C VAL A 125 6.18 -3.20 6.73
N ASP A 126 6.37 -4.35 7.39
CA ASP A 126 7.70 -4.92 7.59
C ASP A 126 8.10 -5.85 6.44
N THR A 127 7.13 -6.55 5.84
CA THR A 127 7.36 -7.48 4.75
C THR A 127 6.26 -7.38 3.69
N LEU A 128 6.64 -7.56 2.43
CA LEU A 128 5.74 -7.72 1.31
C LEU A 128 6.01 -9.05 0.64
N ASN A 129 4.96 -9.84 0.49
CA ASN A 129 5.00 -11.14 -0.15
C ASN A 129 4.03 -11.15 -1.34
N THR A 130 4.43 -11.74 -2.46
CA THR A 130 3.48 -12.11 -3.52
C THR A 130 2.96 -13.50 -3.28
N ILE A 131 1.66 -13.66 -3.50
CA ILE A 131 0.98 -14.94 -3.46
C ILE A 131 0.79 -15.41 -4.89
N HIS A 132 1.52 -16.45 -5.29
CA HIS A 132 1.37 -17.15 -6.56
C HIS A 132 0.51 -18.40 -6.34
N GLY A 133 -0.62 -18.52 -7.00
CA GLY A 133 -1.52 -19.66 -6.79
C GLY A 133 -1.96 -20.30 -8.09
N ASN A 134 -2.06 -21.63 -8.09
CA ASN A 134 -2.82 -22.37 -9.11
C ASN A 134 -4.14 -22.80 -8.47
N HIS A 135 -5.21 -22.05 -8.72
CA HIS A 135 -6.49 -22.20 -8.00
C HIS A 135 -7.17 -23.58 -8.16
N HIS A 136 -6.67 -24.44 -9.05
CA HIS A 136 -7.24 -25.76 -9.34
C HIS A 136 -6.82 -26.87 -8.36
N ASP A 137 -5.65 -26.79 -7.71
CA ASP A 137 -5.16 -27.83 -6.80
C ASP A 137 -4.96 -27.36 -5.34
N GLY A 138 -5.21 -26.07 -5.08
CA GLY A 138 -5.07 -25.47 -3.75
C GLY A 138 -3.63 -25.15 -3.35
N SER A 139 -2.65 -25.32 -4.26
CA SER A 139 -1.27 -24.94 -4.00
C SER A 139 -1.07 -23.43 -4.15
N VAL A 140 -0.47 -22.83 -3.12
CA VAL A 140 -0.11 -21.42 -3.06
C VAL A 140 1.36 -21.32 -2.68
N THR A 141 2.13 -20.60 -3.47
CA THR A 141 3.52 -20.26 -3.20
C THR A 141 3.59 -18.80 -2.77
N VAL A 142 4.07 -18.57 -1.55
CA VAL A 142 4.33 -17.22 -1.03
C VAL A 142 5.80 -16.89 -1.31
N VAL A 143 6.03 -15.80 -2.03
CA VAL A 143 7.37 -15.35 -2.41
C VAL A 143 7.67 -14.02 -1.72
N PRO A 144 8.73 -13.93 -0.88
CA PRO A 144 9.11 -12.66 -0.28
C PRO A 144 9.66 -11.73 -1.36
N LEU A 145 9.15 -10.50 -1.38
CA LEU A 145 9.55 -9.47 -2.35
C LEU A 145 10.41 -8.39 -1.70
N TRP A 146 10.01 -7.95 -0.51
CA TRP A 146 10.66 -6.88 0.22
C TRP A 146 10.52 -7.10 1.72
N SER A 147 11.54 -6.70 2.47
CA SER A 147 11.51 -6.63 3.92
C SER A 147 12.25 -5.39 4.39
N GLN A 148 11.73 -4.74 5.43
CA GLN A 148 12.42 -3.62 6.06
C GLN A 148 13.75 -4.12 6.66
N SER A 149 14.83 -3.41 6.36
CA SER A 149 16.14 -3.69 6.93
C SER A 149 16.29 -2.93 8.25
N SER A 150 16.74 -3.59 9.31
CA SER A 150 16.93 -3.00 10.65
C SER A 150 18.13 -2.04 10.73
N GLU A 151 18.65 -1.56 9.60
CA GLU A 151 19.88 -0.76 9.59
C GLU A 151 19.62 0.63 10.17
N GLY A 152 20.13 0.80 11.38
CA GLY A 152 19.96 1.95 12.24
C GLY A 152 20.50 3.24 11.64
N GLY A 153 19.66 4.26 11.74
CA GLY A 153 20.01 5.67 11.64
C GLY A 153 18.92 6.44 12.37
N ASP A 154 19.32 7.37 13.23
CA ASP A 154 18.51 8.16 14.18
C ASP A 154 17.42 9.06 13.56
N ASP A 155 17.08 8.87 12.29
CA ASP A 155 15.98 9.57 11.63
C ASP A 155 14.66 8.91 12.04
N ALA A 156 13.86 9.63 12.83
CA ALA A 156 12.50 9.21 13.16
C ALA A 156 11.73 8.83 11.88
N SER A 157 11.18 7.62 11.88
CA SER A 157 10.37 7.07 10.77
C SER A 157 9.28 8.06 10.34
N PHE A 158 8.91 8.02 9.05
CA PHE A 158 7.84 8.89 8.56
C PHE A 158 6.50 8.56 9.26
N VAL A 159 6.27 7.29 9.59
CA VAL A 159 5.12 6.87 10.40
C VAL A 159 5.08 7.58 11.75
N SER A 160 6.20 7.75 12.45
CA SER A 160 6.24 8.52 13.70
C SER A 160 5.85 9.98 13.49
N LYS A 161 6.32 10.62 12.41
CA LYS A 161 5.96 12.01 12.06
C LYS A 161 4.46 12.16 11.78
N ILE A 162 3.80 11.14 11.20
CA ILE A 162 2.35 11.12 10.99
C ILE A 162 1.61 11.22 12.33
N PHE A 163 1.98 10.39 13.31
CA PHE A 163 1.33 10.42 14.63
C PHE A 163 1.52 11.78 15.32
N ASP A 164 2.72 12.36 15.24
CA ASP A 164 2.98 13.69 15.82
C ASP A 164 2.17 14.79 15.14
N PHE A 165 1.95 14.71 13.83
CA PHE A 165 1.18 15.69 13.07
C PHE A 165 -0.32 15.62 13.39
N VAL A 166 -0.88 14.42 13.35
CA VAL A 166 -2.33 14.20 13.55
C VAL A 166 -2.75 14.54 14.98
N ASN A 167 -1.89 14.35 15.97
CA ASN A 167 -2.19 14.66 17.37
C ASN A 167 -2.09 16.16 17.72
N ARG A 168 -1.68 17.03 16.78
CA ARG A 168 -1.54 18.48 16.98
C ARG A 168 -2.72 19.30 16.47
N GLU A 169 -3.58 18.72 15.63
CA GLU A 169 -4.86 19.32 15.21
C GLU A 169 -6.00 18.95 16.17
#